data_AF-A0A1V4W7Z5-F1
#
_entry.id   AF-A0A1V4W7Z5-F1
#
_cell.length_a   1.000
_cell.length_b   1.000
_cell.length_c   1.000
_cell.angle_alpha   90.00
_cell.angle_beta   90.00
_cell.angle_gamma   90.00
#
_symmetry.space_group_name_H-M   'P 1'
#
loop_
_entity.id
_entity.type
_entity.pdbx_description
1 polymer ?
#
loop_
_entity_poly.entity_id
_entity_poly.type
_entity_poly.pdbx_seq_one_letter_code
_entity_poly.pdbx_strand_id
1 'polypeptide(L)'
;MGLAKLIAKFGAPGSAAKSVANGYKKIKAACPGMSDKDIFKKIVEVRYSFMGENHYLDPISKMIDNNEIDNICELVMSIISHESKDFEDLPFSYKTEILSAVAEILCKQKVINPNAG
;
A
#
# COMPACT_ATOMS: atom_id res chain seq x y z
N MET A 1 13.71 -0.78 18.95
CA MET A 1 13.30 0.64 18.82
C MET A 1 11.79 0.65 18.55
N GLY A 2 11.01 1.55 19.14
CA GLY A 2 9.54 1.45 19.08
C GLY A 2 8.92 1.88 17.74
N LEU A 3 7.78 1.27 17.39
CA LEU A 3 6.95 1.53 16.20
C LEU A 3 6.73 3.03 15.93
N ALA A 4 6.58 3.84 16.97
CA ALA A 4 6.42 5.29 16.89
C ALA A 4 7.62 6.02 16.24
N LYS A 5 8.86 5.54 16.46
CA LYS A 5 10.07 6.12 15.86
C LYS A 5 10.23 5.72 14.39
N LEU A 6 9.74 4.55 13.99
CA LEU A 6 9.69 4.11 12.59
C LEU A 6 8.65 4.92 11.80
N ILE A 7 7.46 5.12 12.37
CA ILE A 7 6.42 5.99 11.80
C ILE A 7 6.93 7.43 11.59
N ALA A 8 7.78 7.93 12.49
CA ALA A 8 8.37 9.25 12.39
C ALA A 8 9.52 9.36 11.37
N LYS A 9 10.27 8.26 11.11
CA LYS A 9 11.44 8.26 10.22
C LYS A 9 11.08 7.99 8.74
N PHE A 10 10.08 7.14 8.47
CA PHE A 10 9.77 6.64 7.12
C PHE A 10 8.55 7.33 6.47
N GLY A 11 8.01 8.38 7.10
CA GLY A 11 6.67 8.84 6.79
C GLY A 11 5.62 7.83 7.27
N ALA A 12 4.42 8.29 7.62
CA ALA A 12 3.47 7.45 8.34
C ALA A 12 3.00 6.27 7.45
N PRO A 13 3.43 5.02 7.69
CA PRO A 13 2.94 3.84 6.95
C PRO A 13 1.41 3.73 7.06
N GLY A 14 0.88 4.22 8.18
CA GLY A 14 -0.56 4.33 8.39
C GLY A 14 -1.27 5.38 7.56
N SER A 15 -0.59 6.42 7.07
CA SER A 15 -1.17 7.37 6.11
C SER A 15 -1.30 6.74 4.73
N ALA A 16 -0.25 6.05 4.25
CA ALA A 16 -0.30 5.28 3.00
C ALA A 16 -1.39 4.19 3.07
N ALA A 17 -1.40 3.38 4.13
CA ALA A 17 -2.42 2.33 4.33
C ALA A 17 -3.85 2.91 4.34
N LYS A 18 -4.09 4.01 5.05
CA LYS A 18 -5.42 4.67 5.07
C LYS A 18 -5.80 5.24 3.70
N SER A 19 -4.85 5.87 3.01
CA SER A 19 -5.08 6.44 1.67
C SER A 19 -5.47 5.34 0.68
N VAL A 20 -4.72 4.25 0.65
CA VAL A 20 -4.97 3.10 -0.22
C VAL A 20 -6.29 2.43 0.14
N ALA A 21 -6.57 2.20 1.43
CA ALA A 21 -7.84 1.63 1.89
C ALA A 21 -9.05 2.46 1.44
N ASN A 22 -8.97 3.78 1.57
CA ASN A 22 -10.05 4.69 1.17
C ASN A 22 -10.21 4.72 -0.35
N GLY A 23 -9.10 4.77 -1.10
CA GLY A 23 -9.12 4.70 -2.56
C GLY A 23 -9.77 3.41 -3.05
N TYR A 24 -9.35 2.28 -2.50
CA TYR A 24 -9.87 0.95 -2.83
C TYR A 24 -11.38 0.87 -2.61
N LYS A 25 -11.89 1.27 -1.42
CA LYS A 25 -13.34 1.29 -1.15
C LYS A 25 -14.11 2.17 -2.12
N LYS A 26 -13.62 3.39 -2.37
CA LYS A 26 -14.30 4.35 -3.24
C LYS A 26 -14.40 3.82 -4.67
N ILE A 27 -13.32 3.29 -5.20
CA ILE A 27 -13.29 2.73 -6.56
C ILE A 27 -14.15 1.47 -6.63
N LYS A 28 -14.05 0.56 -5.65
CA LYS A 28 -14.86 -0.67 -5.61
C LYS A 28 -16.35 -0.37 -5.49
N ALA A 29 -16.73 0.67 -4.75
CA ALA A 29 -18.12 1.12 -4.65
C ALA A 29 -18.62 1.78 -5.95
N ALA A 30 -17.76 2.57 -6.62
CA ALA A 30 -18.11 3.23 -7.88
C ALA A 30 -18.12 2.26 -9.07
N CYS A 31 -17.30 1.21 -9.04
CA CYS A 31 -17.09 0.25 -10.12
C CYS A 31 -17.04 -1.18 -9.55
N PRO A 32 -18.18 -1.76 -9.13
CA PRO A 32 -18.21 -3.07 -8.45
C PRO A 32 -17.77 -4.26 -9.31
N GLY A 33 -17.69 -4.11 -10.63
CA GLY A 33 -17.18 -5.13 -11.55
C GLY A 33 -15.68 -5.00 -11.91
N MET A 34 -14.99 -4.00 -11.37
CA MET A 34 -13.56 -3.79 -11.64
C MET A 34 -12.72 -4.81 -10.87
N SER A 35 -11.71 -5.38 -11.53
CA SER A 35 -10.81 -6.34 -10.89
C SER A 35 -9.96 -5.66 -9.82
N ASP A 36 -9.55 -6.39 -8.79
CA ASP A 36 -8.72 -5.82 -7.72
C ASP A 36 -7.38 -5.26 -8.27
N LYS A 37 -6.81 -5.88 -9.32
CA LYS A 37 -5.61 -5.38 -10.01
C LYS A 37 -5.85 -4.04 -10.69
N ASP A 38 -6.97 -3.89 -11.39
CA ASP A 38 -7.33 -2.62 -12.04
C ASP A 38 -7.57 -1.52 -10.99
N ILE A 39 -8.18 -1.89 -9.86
CA ILE A 39 -8.34 -0.97 -8.72
C ILE A 39 -6.97 -0.55 -8.19
N PHE A 40 -6.03 -1.49 -8.01
CA PHE A 40 -4.68 -1.19 -7.54
C PHE A 40 -3.95 -0.23 -8.48
N LYS A 41 -3.99 -0.50 -9.79
CA LYS A 41 -3.44 0.41 -10.80
C LYS A 41 -4.05 1.79 -10.72
N LYS A 42 -5.37 1.90 -10.59
CA LYS A 42 -6.06 3.19 -10.47
C LYS A 42 -5.65 3.95 -9.21
N ILE A 43 -5.45 3.26 -8.09
CA ILE A 43 -4.94 3.86 -6.85
C ILE A 43 -3.54 4.44 -7.07
N VAL A 44 -2.64 3.67 -7.68
CA VAL A 44 -1.26 4.09 -7.99
C VAL A 44 -1.26 5.27 -8.95
N GLU A 45 -2.04 5.18 -10.03
CA GLU A 45 -2.21 6.23 -11.03
C GLU A 45 -2.67 7.53 -10.37
N VAL A 46 -3.74 7.50 -9.57
CA VAL A 46 -4.27 8.69 -8.89
C VAL A 46 -3.25 9.26 -7.91
N ARG A 47 -2.58 8.40 -7.12
CA ARG A 47 -1.61 8.83 -6.11
C ARG A 47 -0.44 9.59 -6.72
N TYR A 48 0.20 9.03 -7.75
CA TYR A 48 1.42 9.59 -8.32
C TYR A 48 1.16 10.64 -9.40
N SER A 49 0.07 10.53 -10.17
CA SER A 49 -0.33 11.59 -11.12
C SER A 49 -0.67 12.89 -10.39
N PHE A 50 -1.33 12.80 -9.23
CA PHE A 50 -1.62 13.97 -8.41
C PHE A 50 -0.37 14.62 -7.81
N MET A 51 0.65 13.81 -7.47
CA MET A 51 1.92 14.30 -6.92
C MET A 51 2.90 14.79 -7.99
N GLY A 52 2.63 14.52 -9.28
CA GLY A 52 3.58 14.78 -10.37
C GLY A 52 4.76 13.80 -10.40
N GLU A 53 4.69 12.71 -9.63
CA GLU A 53 5.76 11.74 -9.40
C GLU A 53 5.56 10.49 -10.27
N ASN A 54 5.31 10.70 -11.56
CA ASN A 54 4.93 9.63 -12.50
C ASN A 54 6.02 8.55 -12.66
N HIS A 55 7.27 8.81 -12.29
CA HIS A 55 8.34 7.79 -12.29
C HIS A 55 8.09 6.64 -11.32
N TYR A 56 7.24 6.80 -10.31
CA TYR A 56 6.82 5.70 -9.42
C TYR A 56 5.64 4.88 -9.96
N LEU A 57 4.95 5.37 -10.99
CA LEU A 57 3.78 4.71 -11.56
C LEU A 57 4.17 3.43 -12.32
N ASP A 58 5.17 3.54 -13.20
CA ASP A 58 5.58 2.44 -14.08
C ASP A 58 6.11 1.22 -13.33
N PRO A 59 7.00 1.34 -12.32
CA PRO A 59 7.51 0.20 -11.57
C PRO A 59 6.39 -0.56 -10.84
N ILE A 60 5.54 0.16 -10.10
CA ILE A 60 4.49 -0.47 -9.30
C ILE A 60 3.41 -1.07 -10.22
N SER A 61 3.07 -0.40 -11.32
CA SER A 61 2.10 -0.93 -12.29
C SER A 61 2.61 -2.22 -12.95
N LYS A 62 3.90 -2.31 -13.28
CA LYS A 62 4.52 -3.54 -13.78
C LYS A 62 4.47 -4.68 -12.77
N MET A 63 4.74 -4.40 -11.49
CA MET A 63 4.62 -5.41 -10.43
C MET A 63 3.18 -5.95 -10.31
N ILE A 64 2.16 -5.08 -10.43
CA ILE A 64 0.75 -5.50 -10.47
C ILE A 64 0.47 -6.38 -11.69
N ASP A 65 0.97 -5.98 -12.87
CA ASP A 65 0.78 -6.74 -14.13
C ASP A 65 1.44 -8.12 -14.10
N ASN A 66 2.59 -8.22 -13.45
CA ASN A 66 3.33 -9.47 -13.31
C ASN A 66 2.78 -10.40 -12.21
N ASN A 67 1.75 -9.99 -11.47
CA ASN A 67 1.26 -10.70 -10.28
C ASN A 67 2.31 -10.81 -9.17
N GLU A 68 3.11 -9.76 -8.99
CA GLU A 68 3.99 -9.59 -7.83
C GLU A 68 3.28 -8.83 -6.69
N ILE A 69 2.14 -8.19 -7.01
CA ILE A 69 1.24 -7.54 -6.07
C ILE A 69 -0.15 -8.13 -6.24
N ASP A 70 -0.50 -8.99 -5.30
CA ASP A 70 -1.64 -9.90 -5.35
C ASP A 70 -2.76 -9.37 -4.43
N ASN A 71 -2.34 -8.66 -3.39
CA ASN A 71 -3.23 -8.15 -2.36
C ASN A 71 -2.90 -6.70 -1.98
N ILE A 72 -3.85 -6.09 -1.27
CA ILE A 72 -3.75 -4.67 -0.91
C ILE A 72 -2.65 -4.39 0.13
N CYS A 73 -2.20 -5.38 0.90
CA CYS A 73 -1.06 -5.20 1.81
C CYS A 73 0.24 -5.04 1.02
N GLU A 74 0.48 -5.89 0.03
CA GLU A 74 1.63 -5.81 -0.88
C GLU A 74 1.64 -4.50 -1.67
N LEU A 75 0.47 -4.00 -2.07
CA LEU A 75 0.37 -2.69 -2.71
C LEU A 75 0.87 -1.57 -1.78
N VAL A 76 0.39 -1.56 -0.53
CA VAL A 76 0.80 -0.54 0.45
C VAL A 76 2.30 -0.66 0.76
N MET A 77 2.82 -1.87 0.89
CA MET A 77 4.25 -2.10 1.13
C MET A 77 5.11 -1.65 -0.04
N SER A 78 4.66 -1.90 -1.27
CA SER A 78 5.33 -1.44 -2.49
C SER A 78 5.36 0.08 -2.59
N ILE A 79 4.26 0.75 -2.23
CA ILE A 79 4.20 2.22 -2.14
C ILE A 79 5.19 2.72 -1.08
N ILE A 80 5.20 2.14 0.11
CA ILE A 80 6.12 2.55 1.18
C ILE A 80 7.58 2.37 0.74
N SER A 81 7.91 1.24 0.12
CA SER A 81 9.26 0.97 -0.38
C SER A 81 9.72 2.01 -1.41
N HIS A 82 8.84 2.37 -2.35
CA HIS A 82 9.18 3.36 -3.38
C HIS A 82 9.25 4.80 -2.85
N GLU A 83 8.40 5.16 -1.89
CA GLU A 83 8.39 6.48 -1.27
C GLU A 83 9.52 6.68 -0.24
N SER A 84 10.08 5.59 0.29
CA SER A 84 11.07 5.63 1.37
C SER A 84 12.40 5.01 0.94
N LYS A 85 13.40 5.84 0.67
CA LYS A 85 14.75 5.41 0.27
C LYS A 85 15.42 4.43 1.24
N ASP A 86 15.16 4.57 2.54
CA ASP A 86 15.73 3.74 3.60
C ASP A 86 14.98 2.41 3.80
N PHE A 87 13.81 2.22 3.16
CA PHE A 87 12.92 1.09 3.48
C PHE A 87 13.56 -0.24 3.11
N GLU A 88 14.28 -0.29 1.99
CA GLU A 88 14.95 -1.52 1.58
C GLU A 88 16.09 -1.92 2.53
N ASP A 89 16.75 -0.94 3.15
CA ASP A 89 17.82 -1.16 4.13
C ASP A 89 17.31 -1.56 5.52
N LEU A 90 16.00 -1.55 5.74
CA LEU A 90 15.43 -1.97 7.02
C LEU A 90 15.66 -3.48 7.24
N PRO A 91 16.10 -3.86 8.45
CA PRO A 91 16.11 -5.26 8.85
C PRO A 91 14.73 -5.91 8.68
N PHE A 92 14.73 -7.19 8.32
CA PHE A 92 13.52 -7.97 8.09
C PHE A 92 12.49 -7.85 9.23
N SER A 93 12.95 -7.88 10.48
CA SER A 93 12.08 -7.72 11.67
C SER A 93 11.26 -6.43 11.62
N TYR A 94 11.85 -5.32 11.16
CA TYR A 94 11.17 -4.04 11.05
C TYR A 94 10.23 -3.99 9.84
N LYS A 95 10.61 -4.59 8.70
CA LYS A 95 9.69 -4.75 7.56
C LYS A 95 8.43 -5.53 7.97
N THR A 96 8.56 -6.56 8.80
CA THR A 96 7.44 -7.35 9.35
C THR A 96 6.57 -6.55 10.34
N GLU A 97 7.17 -5.72 11.19
CA GLU A 97 6.42 -4.82 12.07
C GLU A 97 5.59 -3.81 11.26
N ILE A 98 6.16 -3.25 10.19
CA ILE A 98 5.46 -2.32 9.29
C ILE A 98 4.31 -3.05 8.60
N LEU A 99 4.55 -4.26 8.07
CA LEU A 99 3.50 -5.08 7.45
C LEU A 99 2.36 -5.36 8.44
N SER A 100 2.69 -5.70 9.68
CA SER A 100 1.70 -5.95 10.73
C SER A 100 0.86 -4.70 11.01
N ALA A 101 1.49 -3.53 11.10
CA ALA A 101 0.78 -2.26 11.29
C ALA A 101 -0.10 -1.89 10.08
N VAL A 102 0.38 -2.15 8.87
CA VAL A 102 -0.40 -1.98 7.63
C VAL A 102 -1.63 -2.88 7.64
N ALA A 103 -1.46 -4.16 7.93
CA ALA A 103 -2.55 -5.13 8.00
C ALA A 103 -3.59 -4.74 9.07
N GLU A 104 -3.14 -4.31 10.25
CA GLU A 104 -4.04 -3.84 11.32
C GLU A 104 -4.90 -2.65 10.85
N ILE A 105 -4.30 -1.70 10.13
CA ILE A 105 -5.02 -0.53 9.61
C ILE A 105 -6.02 -0.94 8.52
N LEU A 106 -5.61 -1.79 7.59
CA LEU A 106 -6.48 -2.29 6.52
C LEU A 106 -7.67 -3.10 7.08
N CYS A 107 -7.42 -3.87 8.15
CA CYS A 107 -8.44 -4.60 8.91
C CYS A 107 -9.41 -3.63 9.61
N LYS A 108 -8.89 -2.61 10.31
CA LYS A 108 -9.72 -1.54 10.91
C LYS A 108 -10.55 -0.80 9.86
N GLN A 109 -10.01 -0.69 8.65
CA GLN A 109 -10.72 -0.16 7.50
C GLN A 109 -11.66 -1.18 6.85
N LYS A 110 -11.78 -2.43 7.30
CA LYS A 110 -12.65 -3.45 6.70
C LYS A 110 -12.35 -3.70 5.21
N VAL A 111 -11.08 -3.56 4.81
CA VAL A 111 -10.65 -3.84 3.42
C VAL A 111 -10.06 -5.24 3.31
N ILE A 112 -9.48 -5.74 4.40
CA ILE A 112 -9.05 -7.14 4.54
C ILE A 112 -9.76 -7.75 5.76
N ASN A 113 -9.97 -9.07 5.74
CA ASN A 113 -10.59 -9.79 6.84
C ASN A 113 -9.52 -10.66 7.53
N PRO A 114 -9.25 -10.47 8.83
CA PRO A 114 -8.20 -11.22 9.53
C PRO A 114 -8.52 -12.72 9.69
N ASN A 115 -9.77 -13.13 9.40
CA ASN A 115 -10.24 -14.51 9.51
C ASN A 115 -10.42 -15.20 8.13
N ALA A 116 -9.89 -14.63 7.05
CA ALA A 116 -9.84 -15.30 5.75
C ALA A 116 -8.55 -16.14 5.68
N GLY A 117 -8.52 -17.22 6.48
CA GLY A 117 -7.49 -18.25 6.49
C GLY A 117 -8.14 -19.62 6.52
#